data_AF-A0A970A5T7-F1
#
_entry.id   AF-A0A970A5T7-F1
#
_cell.length_a   1.000
_cell.length_b   1.000
_cell.length_c   1.000
_cell.angle_alpha   90.00
_cell.angle_beta   90.00
_cell.angle_gamma   90.00
#
_symmetry.space_group_name_H-M   'P 1'
#
loop_
_entity.id
_entity.type
_entity.pdbx_description
1 polymer ?
#
loop_
_entity_poly.entity_id
_entity_poly.type
_entity_poly.pdbx_seq_one_letter_code
_entity_poly.pdbx_strand_id
1 'polypeptide(L)'
;MLLPSVIIVFIFAYIPLYGLTIAFKNFNPAKGILGDNPWCGLDNFEYIFSIPNIGRVFYNTVIIAGGKIVVGTVVAIVVALLLNECTVKWLKHGVQFVKKTYPQTLLWNKHLTGPTKTQVERWSSMQELIDTYFLNMITGKIDIDTSFDQMVAEWNKLGGEQVTRDVNEIYNQFK
;
A
#
# COMPACT_ATOMS: atom_id res chain seq x y z
N MET A 1 -19.97 -9.32 -14.15
CA MET A 1 -18.64 -8.68 -13.96
C MET A 1 -17.85 -9.19 -12.75
N LEU A 2 -18.43 -10.04 -11.87
CA LEU A 2 -17.74 -10.59 -10.68
C LEU A 2 -16.84 -11.79 -11.00
N LEU A 3 -17.14 -12.53 -12.07
CA LEU A 3 -16.51 -13.81 -12.41
C LEU A 3 -14.99 -13.69 -12.68
N PRO A 4 -14.47 -12.67 -13.42
CA PRO A 4 -13.03 -12.51 -13.59
C PRO A 4 -12.29 -12.24 -12.27
N SER A 5 -12.86 -11.41 -11.39
CA SER A 5 -12.27 -11.08 -10.09
C SER A 5 -12.18 -12.29 -9.17
N VAL A 6 -13.22 -13.13 -9.13
CA VAL A 6 -13.23 -14.36 -8.33
C VAL A 6 -12.15 -15.34 -8.83
N ILE A 7 -11.99 -15.49 -10.15
CA ILE A 7 -10.98 -16.38 -10.73
C ILE A 7 -9.57 -15.93 -10.33
N ILE A 8 -9.28 -14.62 -10.41
CA ILE A 8 -7.98 -14.07 -10.01
C ILE A 8 -7.72 -14.33 -8.52
N VAL A 9 -8.69 -14.06 -7.65
CA VAL A 9 -8.56 -14.33 -6.21
C VAL A 9 -8.34 -15.83 -5.95
N PHE A 10 -9.05 -16.70 -6.66
CA PHE A 10 -8.87 -18.14 -6.49
C PHE A 10 -7.45 -18.57 -6.86
N ILE A 11 -6.93 -18.11 -8.01
CA ILE A 11 -5.61 -18.47 -8.49
C ILE A 11 -4.50 -17.92 -7.58
N PHE A 12 -4.61 -16.66 -7.15
CA PHE A 12 -3.52 -16.00 -6.41
C PHE A 12 -3.65 -16.06 -4.89
N ALA A 13 -4.83 -16.33 -4.33
CA ALA A 13 -5.01 -16.43 -2.88
C ALA A 13 -5.30 -17.87 -2.41
N TYR A 14 -6.13 -18.65 -3.13
CA TYR A 14 -6.50 -20.00 -2.69
C TYR A 14 -5.51 -21.07 -3.11
N ILE A 15 -4.99 -21.05 -4.34
CA ILE A 15 -4.01 -22.05 -4.78
C ILE A 15 -2.74 -22.04 -3.91
N PRO A 16 -2.15 -20.88 -3.54
CA PRO A 16 -0.97 -20.87 -2.68
C PRO A 16 -1.20 -21.45 -1.27
N LEU A 17 -2.45 -21.45 -0.76
CA LEU A 17 -2.77 -22.06 0.54
C LEU A 17 -2.56 -23.58 0.54
N TYR A 18 -2.55 -24.22 -0.63
CA TYR A 18 -2.14 -25.63 -0.73
C TYR A 18 -0.71 -25.86 -0.20
N GLY A 19 0.15 -24.86 -0.26
CA GLY A 19 1.50 -24.89 0.32
C GLY A 19 1.52 -25.12 1.84
N LEU A 20 0.41 -24.87 2.56
CA LEU A 20 0.32 -25.18 3.99
C LEU A 20 0.50 -26.68 4.29
N THR A 21 0.23 -27.54 3.32
CA THR A 21 0.46 -29.00 3.46
C THR A 21 1.94 -29.36 3.67
N ILE A 22 2.87 -28.48 3.29
CA ILE A 22 4.30 -28.65 3.51
C ILE A 22 4.63 -28.77 5.00
N ALA A 23 3.89 -28.07 5.87
CA ALA A 23 4.10 -28.12 7.32
C ALA A 23 3.86 -29.53 7.92
N PHE A 24 3.14 -30.40 7.21
CA PHE A 24 2.81 -31.78 7.66
C PHE A 24 3.60 -32.86 6.92
N LYS A 25 4.56 -32.46 6.06
CA LYS A 25 5.39 -33.38 5.28
C LYS A 25 6.86 -33.18 5.63
N ASN A 26 7.65 -34.23 5.51
CA ASN A 26 9.11 -34.12 5.50
C ASN A 26 9.54 -33.61 4.12
N PHE A 27 9.47 -32.28 3.96
CA PHE A 27 9.62 -31.61 2.67
C PHE A 27 11.08 -31.50 2.24
N ASN A 28 11.40 -32.07 1.08
CA ASN A 28 12.68 -31.86 0.43
C ASN A 28 12.51 -30.88 -0.76
N PRO A 29 13.14 -29.68 -0.72
CA PRO A 29 13.04 -28.69 -1.80
C PRO A 29 13.43 -29.23 -3.18
N ALA A 30 14.35 -30.21 -3.25
CA ALA A 30 14.80 -30.79 -4.52
C ALA A 30 13.70 -31.60 -5.23
N LYS A 31 12.69 -32.09 -4.51
CA LYS A 31 11.57 -32.88 -5.06
C LYS A 31 10.36 -32.02 -5.43
N GLY A 32 10.36 -30.74 -5.06
CA GLY A 32 9.21 -29.85 -5.22
C GLY A 32 8.02 -30.21 -4.31
N ILE A 33 6.99 -29.35 -4.34
CA ILE A 33 5.79 -29.45 -3.47
C ILE A 33 4.92 -30.67 -3.82
N LEU A 34 4.88 -31.03 -5.11
CA LEU A 34 4.12 -32.17 -5.65
C LEU A 34 4.91 -33.48 -5.67
N GLY A 35 6.20 -33.46 -5.29
CA GLY A 35 6.99 -34.69 -5.19
C GLY A 35 6.56 -35.58 -4.03
N ASP A 36 7.00 -36.85 -4.07
CA ASP A 36 6.78 -37.82 -3.01
C ASP A 36 7.55 -37.43 -1.73
N ASN A 37 6.88 -36.63 -0.91
CA ASN A 37 7.32 -36.22 0.42
C ASN A 37 6.47 -36.98 1.46
N PRO A 38 7.08 -37.78 2.35
CA PRO A 38 6.33 -38.56 3.32
C PRO A 38 5.65 -37.63 4.34
N TRP A 39 4.44 -38.01 4.74
CA TRP A 39 3.66 -37.28 5.74
C TRP A 39 4.27 -37.53 7.13
N CYS A 40 4.66 -36.46 7.82
CA CYS A 40 5.25 -36.51 9.17
C CYS A 40 4.29 -36.01 10.26
N GLY A 41 3.03 -35.70 9.92
CA GLY A 41 2.04 -35.27 10.91
C GLY A 41 2.45 -33.97 11.59
N LEU A 42 2.63 -34.01 12.91
CA LEU A 42 2.93 -32.82 13.73
C LEU A 42 4.41 -32.68 14.12
N ASP A 43 5.28 -33.55 13.62
CA ASP A 43 6.71 -33.58 14.00
C ASP A 43 7.39 -32.21 13.77
N ASN A 44 7.06 -31.53 12.66
CA ASN A 44 7.59 -30.21 12.35
C ASN A 44 7.15 -29.14 13.36
N PHE A 45 5.93 -29.25 13.90
CA PHE A 45 5.43 -28.32 14.92
C PHE A 45 6.11 -28.57 16.26
N GLU A 46 6.24 -29.83 16.68
CA GLU A 46 6.98 -30.19 17.89
C GLU A 46 8.43 -29.72 17.82
N TYR A 47 9.07 -29.90 16.66
CA TYR A 47 10.41 -29.35 16.40
C TYR A 47 10.44 -27.83 16.60
N ILE A 48 9.53 -27.07 16.00
CA ILE A 48 9.48 -25.60 16.18
C ILE A 48 9.28 -25.22 17.65
N PHE A 49 8.42 -25.91 18.39
CA PHE A 49 8.20 -25.64 19.80
C PHE A 49 9.38 -26.05 20.69
N SER A 50 10.22 -26.99 20.24
CA SER A 50 11.46 -27.36 20.93
C SER A 50 12.59 -26.33 20.76
N ILE A 51 12.48 -25.41 19.80
CA ILE A 51 13.52 -24.39 19.55
C ILE A 51 13.63 -23.42 20.75
N PRO A 52 14.84 -23.19 21.28
CA PRO A 52 15.04 -22.22 22.34
C PRO A 52 14.53 -20.83 21.95
N ASN A 53 13.81 -20.18 22.87
CA ASN A 53 13.24 -18.83 22.71
C ASN A 53 12.01 -18.69 21.79
N ILE A 54 11.49 -19.75 21.17
CA ILE A 54 10.31 -19.64 20.29
C ILE A 54 9.09 -19.01 21.00
N GLY A 55 8.85 -19.39 22.27
CA GLY A 55 7.77 -18.82 23.08
C GLY A 55 7.95 -17.32 23.36
N ARG A 56 9.20 -16.87 23.57
CA ARG A 56 9.50 -15.44 23.75
C ARG A 56 9.25 -14.67 22.45
N VAL A 57 9.65 -15.21 21.30
CA VAL A 57 9.39 -14.60 19.99
C VAL A 57 7.89 -14.50 19.72
N PHE A 58 7.14 -15.56 20.04
CA PHE A 58 5.68 -15.57 19.91
C PHE A 58 5.03 -14.48 20.76
N TYR A 59 5.36 -14.41 22.05
CA TYR A 59 4.80 -13.40 22.96
C TYR A 59 5.15 -11.98 22.54
N ASN A 60 6.41 -11.73 22.15
CA ASN A 60 6.85 -10.42 21.66
C ASN A 60 6.07 -10.02 20.39
N THR A 61 5.87 -10.96 19.46
CA THR A 61 5.10 -10.70 18.23
C THR A 61 3.67 -10.32 18.56
N VAL A 62 3.02 -11.05 19.48
CA VAL A 62 1.64 -10.77 19.90
C VAL A 62 1.53 -9.42 20.59
N ILE A 63 2.44 -9.08 21.51
CA ILE A 63 2.46 -7.76 22.15
C ILE A 63 2.66 -6.65 21.13
N ILE A 64 3.63 -6.81 20.22
CA ILE A 64 3.92 -5.79 19.22
C ILE A 64 2.71 -5.61 18.29
N ALA A 65 2.09 -6.70 17.84
CA ALA A 65 0.91 -6.64 16.99
C ALA A 65 -0.29 -6.00 17.71
N GLY A 66 -0.59 -6.44 18.93
CA GLY A 66 -1.67 -5.87 19.74
C GLY A 66 -1.43 -4.40 20.10
N GLY A 67 -0.22 -4.06 20.52
CA GLY A 67 0.19 -2.68 20.80
C GLY A 67 0.11 -1.79 19.58
N LYS A 68 0.51 -2.28 18.39
CA LYS A 68 0.37 -1.55 17.12
C LYS A 68 -1.09 -1.24 16.80
N ILE A 69 -2.00 -2.19 17.01
CA ILE A 69 -3.43 -1.98 16.77
C ILE A 69 -3.95 -0.89 17.72
N VAL A 70 -3.73 -1.05 19.03
CA VAL A 70 -4.25 -0.11 20.04
C VAL A 70 -3.68 1.29 19.84
N VAL A 71 -2.35 1.42 19.82
CA VAL A 71 -1.68 2.73 19.68
C VAL A 71 -1.99 3.34 18.31
N GLY A 72 -1.95 2.55 17.24
CA GLY A 72 -2.26 3.01 15.88
C GLY A 72 -3.68 3.58 15.78
N THR A 73 -4.66 2.89 16.35
CA THR A 73 -6.05 3.37 16.37
C THR A 73 -6.21 4.61 17.24
N VAL A 74 -5.68 4.63 18.47
CA VAL A 74 -5.79 5.79 19.37
C VAL A 74 -5.16 7.02 18.74
N VAL A 75 -3.94 6.90 18.19
CA VAL A 75 -3.25 8.00 17.51
C VAL A 75 -4.06 8.47 16.29
N ALA A 76 -4.60 7.55 15.48
CA ALA A 76 -5.42 7.92 14.33
C ALA A 76 -6.67 8.71 14.73
N ILE A 77 -7.35 8.33 15.81
CA ILE A 77 -8.52 9.03 16.33
C ILE A 77 -8.13 10.42 16.85
N VAL A 78 -7.08 10.52 17.66
CA VAL A 78 -6.60 11.80 18.20
C VAL A 78 -6.23 12.76 17.07
N VAL A 79 -5.47 12.30 16.07
CA VAL A 79 -5.10 13.10 14.91
C VAL A 79 -6.33 13.52 14.10
N ALA A 80 -7.32 12.63 13.93
CA ALA A 80 -8.56 12.96 13.23
C ALA A 80 -9.35 14.06 13.95
N LEU A 81 -9.46 14.00 15.28
CA LEU A 81 -10.13 15.03 16.08
C LEU A 81 -9.38 16.37 16.04
N LEU A 82 -8.05 16.35 16.20
CA LEU A 82 -7.23 17.55 16.10
C LEU A 82 -7.35 18.23 14.72
N LEU A 83 -7.41 17.45 13.65
CA LEU A 83 -7.62 17.96 12.29
C LEU A 83 -9.05 18.44 12.04
N ASN A 84 -10.03 17.89 12.75
CA ASN A 84 -11.41 18.33 12.68
C ASN A 84 -11.59 19.71 13.31
N GLU A 85 -10.98 19.93 14.48
CA GLU A 85 -11.03 21.22 15.20
C GLU A 85 -10.12 22.29 14.59
N CYS A 86 -9.19 21.90 13.71
CA CYS A 86 -8.30 22.84 13.03
C CYS A 86 -9.06 23.69 12.00
N THR A 87 -9.34 24.95 12.34
CA THR A 87 -10.01 25.93 11.47
C THR A 87 -9.10 26.46 10.36
N VAL A 88 -7.78 26.33 10.51
CA VAL A 88 -6.78 26.87 9.59
C VAL A 88 -6.61 25.95 8.37
N LYS A 89 -7.09 26.40 7.21
CA LYS A 89 -7.12 25.58 5.98
C LYS A 89 -5.74 25.12 5.52
N TRP A 90 -4.70 25.97 5.55
CA TRP A 90 -3.37 25.58 5.06
C TRP A 90 -2.70 24.50 5.92
N LEU A 91 -2.93 24.52 7.25
CA LEU A 91 -2.41 23.50 8.16
C LEU A 91 -3.11 22.14 7.95
N LYS A 92 -4.42 22.15 7.68
CA LYS A 92 -5.21 20.95 7.36
C LYS A 92 -4.74 20.28 6.07
N HIS A 93 -4.57 21.06 5.00
CA HIS A 93 -4.00 20.57 3.74
C HIS A 93 -2.55 20.10 3.93
N GLY A 94 -1.78 20.79 4.77
CA GLY A 94 -0.43 20.42 5.12
C GLY A 94 -0.30 19.03 5.72
N VAL A 95 -1.05 18.77 6.80
CA VAL A 95 -1.01 17.47 7.47
C VAL A 95 -1.60 16.35 6.59
N GLN A 96 -2.63 16.64 5.78
CA GLN A 96 -3.19 15.68 4.84
C GLN A 96 -2.20 15.32 3.74
N PHE A 97 -1.50 16.30 3.18
CA PHE A 97 -0.44 16.08 2.20
C PHE A 97 0.68 15.24 2.79
N VAL A 98 1.21 15.61 3.97
CA VAL A 98 2.25 14.80 4.62
C VAL A 98 1.74 13.38 4.85
N LYS A 99 0.51 13.17 5.35
CA LYS A 99 -0.08 11.83 5.53
C LYS A 99 -0.18 11.04 4.22
N LYS A 100 -0.59 11.68 3.14
CA LYS A 100 -0.67 11.09 1.79
C LYS A 100 0.71 10.75 1.24
N THR A 101 1.72 11.52 1.63
CA THR A 101 3.13 11.36 1.26
C THR A 101 3.96 10.58 2.30
N TYR A 102 3.38 10.14 3.43
CA TYR A 102 4.12 9.62 4.61
C TYR A 102 4.93 8.36 4.25
N PRO A 103 5.91 8.03 5.10
CA PRO A 103 7.32 7.95 4.80
C PRO A 103 7.71 6.67 4.06
N GLN A 104 6.78 5.77 3.74
CA GLN A 104 7.09 4.50 3.08
C GLN A 104 7.49 4.76 1.62
N THR A 105 7.00 5.84 1.03
CA THR A 105 7.51 6.41 -0.23
C THR A 105 8.86 7.13 -0.04
N LEU A 106 9.03 7.95 1.00
CA LEU A 106 10.27 8.70 1.27
C LEU A 106 11.46 7.81 1.69
N LEU A 107 11.22 6.76 2.49
CA LEU A 107 12.23 5.84 3.02
C LEU A 107 12.64 4.79 1.98
N TRP A 108 11.75 4.44 1.04
CA TRP A 108 12.08 3.51 -0.05
C TRP A 108 12.54 4.19 -1.34
N ASN A 109 12.18 5.45 -1.57
CA ASN A 109 12.48 6.15 -2.82
C ASN A 109 12.89 7.60 -2.57
N LYS A 110 14.15 7.81 -2.17
CA LYS A 110 14.80 9.12 -2.37
C LYS A 110 14.94 9.48 -3.87
N HIS A 111 14.77 8.51 -4.78
CA HIS A 111 15.28 8.62 -6.15
C HIS A 111 14.26 8.49 -7.29
N LEU A 112 12.97 8.22 -7.06
CA LEU A 112 12.03 8.05 -8.19
C LEU A 112 10.65 8.74 -8.09
N THR A 113 10.16 9.19 -6.93
CA THR A 113 8.79 9.78 -6.83
C THR A 113 8.60 10.78 -5.67
N GLY A 114 9.59 11.65 -5.40
CA GLY A 114 9.36 12.80 -4.53
C GLY A 114 8.41 13.81 -5.19
N PRO A 115 7.52 14.51 -4.45
CA PRO A 115 6.70 15.56 -5.03
C PRO A 115 7.60 16.67 -5.59
N THR A 116 7.37 17.13 -6.83
CA THR A 116 8.14 18.24 -7.40
C THR A 116 7.94 19.52 -6.58
N LYS A 117 8.85 20.48 -6.70
CA LYS A 117 8.75 21.77 -5.98
C LYS A 117 7.38 22.42 -6.20
N THR A 118 6.89 22.36 -7.44
CA THR A 118 5.57 22.85 -7.83
C THR A 118 4.42 22.10 -7.14
N GLN A 119 4.51 20.78 -6.97
CA GLN A 119 3.49 19.98 -6.25
C GLN A 119 3.45 20.30 -4.75
N VAL A 120 4.61 20.55 -4.15
CA VAL A 120 4.71 20.94 -2.73
C VAL A 120 4.15 22.34 -2.50
N GLU A 121 4.48 23.31 -3.36
CA GLU A 121 3.99 24.68 -3.26
C GLU A 121 2.46 24.78 -3.42
N ARG A 122 1.88 23.98 -4.31
CA ARG A 122 0.47 24.03 -4.65
C ARG A 122 -0.41 23.10 -3.83
N TRP A 123 0.18 22.31 -2.92
CA TRP A 123 -0.51 21.29 -2.13
C TRP A 123 -1.35 20.33 -2.99
N SER A 124 -1.00 20.16 -4.27
CA SER A 124 -1.77 19.36 -5.22
C SER A 124 -1.06 18.04 -5.50
N SER A 125 -1.80 16.94 -5.36
CA SER A 125 -1.29 15.61 -5.70
C SER A 125 -2.02 15.09 -6.94
N MET A 126 -1.26 14.71 -7.98
CA MET A 126 -1.80 14.08 -9.19
C MET A 126 -2.73 12.90 -8.85
N GLN A 127 -2.36 12.14 -7.82
CA GLN A 127 -3.13 11.03 -7.29
C GLN A 127 -4.57 11.43 -6.92
N GLU A 128 -4.80 12.62 -6.38
CA GLU A 128 -6.14 13.07 -5.97
C GLU A 128 -7.06 13.35 -7.14
N LEU A 129 -6.52 13.99 -8.18
CA LEU A 129 -7.25 14.21 -9.42
C LEU A 129 -7.59 12.87 -10.06
N ILE A 130 -6.62 11.98 -10.16
CA ILE A 130 -6.79 10.62 -10.64
C ILE A 130 -7.92 9.94 -9.86
N ASP A 131 -7.80 9.81 -8.53
CA ASP A 131 -8.79 9.13 -7.69
C ASP A 131 -10.19 9.76 -7.82
N THR A 132 -10.29 11.08 -7.90
CA THR A 132 -11.56 11.81 -8.04
C THR A 132 -12.22 11.54 -9.37
N TYR A 133 -11.48 11.64 -10.48
CA TYR A 133 -12.01 11.39 -11.82
C TYR A 133 -12.35 9.91 -12.03
N PHE A 134 -11.51 8.99 -11.55
CA PHE A 134 -11.80 7.56 -11.56
C PHE A 134 -13.05 7.22 -10.74
N LEU A 135 -13.22 7.81 -9.55
CA LEU A 135 -14.41 7.61 -8.73
C LEU A 135 -15.67 8.17 -9.40
N ASN A 136 -15.58 9.36 -10.00
CA ASN A 136 -16.68 9.98 -10.72
C ASN A 136 -17.07 9.17 -11.98
N MET A 137 -16.11 8.54 -12.63
CA MET A 137 -16.34 7.62 -13.75
C MET A 137 -17.09 6.36 -13.29
N ILE A 138 -16.61 5.70 -12.23
CA ILE A 138 -17.25 4.48 -11.69
C ILE A 138 -18.66 4.78 -11.15
N THR A 139 -18.86 5.97 -10.59
CA THR A 139 -20.17 6.41 -10.06
C THR A 139 -21.10 7.01 -11.12
N GLY A 140 -20.67 7.10 -12.39
CA GLY A 140 -21.48 7.59 -13.51
C GLY A 140 -21.76 9.10 -13.49
N LYS A 141 -20.98 9.89 -12.73
CA LYS A 141 -21.11 11.35 -12.67
C LYS A 141 -20.44 12.05 -13.85
N ILE A 142 -19.49 11.40 -14.50
CA ILE A 142 -18.75 11.89 -15.66
C ILE A 142 -18.73 10.79 -16.71
N ASP A 143 -18.88 11.17 -17.98
CA ASP A 143 -18.81 10.24 -19.10
C ASP A 143 -17.39 9.73 -19.32
N ILE A 144 -17.24 8.44 -19.65
CA ILE A 144 -15.95 7.79 -19.81
C ILE A 144 -15.14 8.47 -20.92
N ASP A 145 -15.80 8.82 -22.02
CA ASP A 145 -15.15 9.38 -23.20
C ASP A 145 -14.58 10.78 -22.97
N THR A 146 -15.16 11.57 -22.06
CA THR A 146 -14.72 12.96 -21.78
C THR A 146 -13.93 13.10 -20.49
N SER A 147 -13.93 12.07 -19.64
CA SER A 147 -13.30 12.08 -18.32
C SER A 147 -11.80 12.39 -18.36
N PHE A 148 -11.08 11.83 -19.33
CA PHE A 148 -9.63 12.03 -19.46
C PHE A 148 -9.29 13.47 -19.85
N ASP A 149 -10.00 14.03 -20.83
CA ASP A 149 -9.77 15.41 -21.28
C ASP A 149 -10.05 16.42 -20.17
N GLN A 150 -11.11 16.19 -19.38
CA GLN A 150 -11.41 17.03 -18.22
C GLN A 150 -10.31 16.94 -17.16
N MET A 151 -9.81 15.74 -16.87
CA MET A 151 -8.70 15.52 -15.93
C MET A 151 -7.42 16.23 -16.41
N VAL A 152 -7.07 16.14 -17.70
CA VAL A 152 -5.90 16.82 -18.28
C VAL A 152 -6.06 18.33 -18.20
N ALA A 153 -7.26 18.85 -18.50
CA ALA A 153 -7.54 20.28 -18.39
C ALA A 153 -7.41 20.79 -16.94
N GLU A 154 -7.89 20.06 -15.95
CA GLU A 154 -7.71 20.40 -14.54
C GLU A 154 -6.25 20.27 -14.08
N TRP A 155 -5.54 19.23 -14.53
CA TRP A 155 -4.11 19.06 -14.25
C TRP A 155 -3.30 20.26 -14.76
N ASN A 156 -3.56 20.71 -15.99
CA ASN A 156 -2.89 21.88 -16.56
C ASN A 156 -3.21 23.16 -15.80
N LYS A 157 -4.46 23.37 -15.34
CA LYS A 157 -4.82 24.49 -14.44
C LYS A 157 -4.03 24.45 -13.14
N LEU A 158 -3.78 23.26 -12.60
CA LEU A 158 -3.00 23.04 -11.38
C LEU A 158 -1.49 23.14 -11.60
N GLY A 159 -1.01 23.46 -12.81
CA GLY A 159 0.41 23.65 -13.13
C GLY A 159 1.09 22.41 -13.66
N GLY A 160 0.31 21.48 -14.21
CA GLY A 160 0.77 20.21 -14.75
C GLY A 160 1.95 20.33 -15.72
N GLU A 161 1.96 21.33 -16.59
CA GLU A 161 3.08 21.57 -17.51
C GLU A 161 4.39 21.88 -16.80
N GLN A 162 4.34 22.62 -15.69
CA GLN A 162 5.53 22.91 -14.89
C GLN A 162 5.99 21.64 -14.16
N VAL A 163 5.06 20.84 -13.63
CA VAL A 163 5.39 19.54 -13.02
C VAL A 163 6.04 18.61 -14.05
N THR A 164 5.53 18.54 -15.28
CA THR A 164 6.12 17.75 -16.36
C THR A 164 7.53 18.23 -16.70
N ARG A 165 7.76 19.55 -16.71
CA ARG A 165 9.11 20.12 -16.90
C ARG A 165 10.05 19.75 -15.76
N ASP A 166 9.62 19.92 -14.51
CA ASP A 166 10.39 19.56 -13.32
C ASP A 166 10.77 18.06 -13.34
N VAL A 167 9.84 17.17 -13.73
CA VAL A 167 10.09 15.73 -13.86
C VAL A 167 11.09 15.42 -14.97
N ASN A 168 10.95 16.06 -16.13
CA ASN A 168 11.87 15.87 -17.26
C ASN A 168 13.29 16.38 -16.93
N GLU A 169 13.41 17.48 -16.19
CA GLU A 169 14.71 17.97 -15.71
C GLU A 169 15.37 16.96 -14.77
N ILE A 170 14.62 16.43 -13.80
CA ILE A 170 15.10 15.37 -12.90
C ILE A 170 15.53 14.14 -13.71
N TYR A 171 14.70 13.67 -14.64
CA TYR A 171 15.01 12.50 -15.47
C TYR A 171 16.29 12.68 -16.30
N ASN A 172 16.47 13.86 -16.91
CA ASN A 172 17.64 14.18 -17.71
C ASN A 172 18.92 14.35 -16.88
N GLN A 173 18.84 14.68 -15.59
CA GLN A 173 20.00 14.70 -14.69
C GLN A 173 20.56 13.29 -14.40
N PHE A 174 19.77 12.24 -14.63
CA PHE A 174 20.15 10.85 -14.38
C PHE A 174 20.47 10.05 -15.65
N LYS A 175 20.40 10.68 -16.82
CA LYS A 175 20.80 10.09 -18.11
C LYS A 175 22.25 10.45 -18.42
#